data_AF-A0A3Q3B019-F1
#
_entry.id   AF-A0A3Q3B019-F1
#
_cell.length_a   1.000
_cell.length_b   1.000
_cell.length_c   1.000
_cell.angle_alpha   90.00
_cell.angle_beta   90.00
_cell.angle_gamma   90.00
#
_symmetry.space_group_name_H-M   'P 1'
#
loop_
_entity.id
_entity.type
_entity.pdbx_description
1 polymer ?
#
loop_
_entity_poly.entity_id
_entity_poly.type
_entity_poly.pdbx_seq_one_letter_code
_entity_poly.pdbx_strand_id
1 'polypeptide(L)'
;MPVTFVSSNIFCYIYIPSDFILPIQTRSTHEIHNFLKLVSCLFTELPQCKCFTLGGWTQWFDIDNPSGTGDWELLTDLRSENPGKICDNPTDIEAVTLSGQSVAEAGEKIYKYDTTSGFVCRNEDQLDRRCNDYKVRFSCPPDVCKEVCWTNWYNRDRPSGTGDWETLSDLQKQYPGQICAEPLYIEAVTVPDETPAILSGDNILFYSPTKGFVCRNQDQKSGFCKDYKVRFGCYCSKVA
;
A
#
# COMPACT_ATOMS: atom_id res chain seq x y z
N MET A 1 -3.80 -35.30 6.10
CA MET A 1 -3.76 -35.60 7.56
C MET A 1 -3.87 -34.29 8.30
N PRO A 2 -4.60 -34.19 9.42
CA PRO A 2 -5.08 -32.91 9.91
C PRO A 2 -3.93 -32.04 10.43
N VAL A 3 -3.91 -30.78 9.99
CA VAL A 3 -2.99 -29.76 10.49
C VAL A 3 -3.49 -29.32 11.87
N THR A 4 -2.71 -29.59 12.90
CA THR A 4 -2.96 -29.07 14.25
C THR A 4 -2.30 -27.70 14.39
N PHE A 5 -3.10 -26.70 14.74
CA PHE A 5 -2.62 -25.36 15.10
C PHE A 5 -2.27 -25.37 16.59
N VAL A 6 -1.02 -25.05 16.93
CA VAL A 6 -0.64 -24.70 18.30
C VAL A 6 -0.29 -23.22 18.30
N SER A 7 -1.08 -22.45 19.05
CA SER A 7 -0.85 -21.03 19.28
C SER A 7 0.12 -20.84 20.44
N SER A 8 1.26 -20.22 20.16
CA SER A 8 1.95 -19.34 21.12
C SER A 8 2.99 -18.48 20.40
N ASN A 9 2.84 -17.16 20.58
CA ASN A 9 3.79 -16.06 20.37
C ASN A 9 4.75 -16.10 19.17
N ILE A 10 4.40 -15.28 18.17
CA ILE A 10 5.27 -14.44 17.31
C ILE A 10 6.61 -15.10 16.95
N PHE A 11 6.61 -15.90 15.88
CA PHE A 11 7.62 -15.96 14.80
C PHE A 11 7.22 -17.14 13.90
N CYS A 12 6.69 -16.86 12.70
CA CYS A 12 6.50 -17.92 11.69
C CYS A 12 7.85 -18.19 11.02
N TYR A 13 8.53 -19.28 11.42
CA TYR A 13 9.61 -19.85 10.63
C TYR A 13 8.99 -20.75 9.56
N ILE A 14 9.21 -20.41 8.28
CA ILE A 14 8.91 -21.31 7.18
C ILE A 14 10.05 -22.33 7.10
N TYR A 15 9.75 -23.59 7.44
CA TYR A 15 10.67 -24.71 7.24
C TYR A 15 10.54 -25.16 5.78
N ILE A 16 11.54 -24.84 4.94
CA ILE A 16 11.60 -25.29 3.55
C ILE A 16 12.29 -26.67 3.55
N PRO A 17 11.71 -27.73 2.95
CA PRO A 17 12.39 -29.01 2.77
C PRO A 17 13.67 -28.83 1.92
N SER A 18 14.72 -29.53 2.31
CA SER A 18 16.13 -29.21 2.06
C SER A 18 16.70 -29.50 0.67
N ASP A 19 15.94 -29.46 -0.43
CA ASP A 19 16.46 -29.93 -1.74
C ASP A 19 16.21 -29.00 -2.95
N PHE A 20 16.29 -27.69 -2.80
CA PHE A 20 16.36 -26.79 -3.97
C PHE A 20 17.46 -25.74 -3.81
N ILE A 21 18.66 -26.07 -4.31
CA ILE A 21 19.76 -25.13 -4.53
C ILE A 21 19.71 -24.73 -6.01
N LEU A 22 19.41 -23.46 -6.32
CA LEU A 22 19.82 -22.85 -7.58
C LEU A 22 20.91 -21.80 -7.30
N PRO A 23 22.03 -21.83 -8.05
CA PRO A 23 23.16 -20.95 -7.79
C PRO A 23 22.89 -19.60 -8.45
N ILE A 24 22.72 -18.54 -7.66
CA ILE A 24 22.73 -17.18 -8.19
C ILE A 24 23.69 -16.33 -7.37
N GLN A 25 24.84 -16.07 -7.98
CA GLN A 25 25.85 -15.14 -7.52
C GLN A 25 25.39 -13.73 -7.92
N THR A 26 24.55 -13.09 -7.09
CA THR A 26 24.15 -11.67 -7.26
C THR A 26 24.46 -10.87 -6.01
N ARG A 27 25.11 -9.71 -6.20
CA ARG A 27 25.58 -8.80 -5.14
C ARG A 27 24.55 -7.70 -4.87
N SER A 28 23.42 -8.01 -4.23
CA SER A 28 22.74 -7.08 -3.32
C SER A 28 21.55 -7.76 -2.63
N THR A 29 21.27 -7.37 -1.38
CA THR A 29 20.09 -7.82 -0.62
C THR A 29 18.77 -7.30 -1.21
N HIS A 30 18.80 -6.24 -2.02
CA HIS A 30 17.61 -5.62 -2.61
C HIS A 30 17.01 -6.47 -3.76
N GLU A 31 17.86 -7.15 -4.55
CA GLU A 31 17.41 -7.99 -5.66
C GLU A 31 16.76 -9.31 -5.17
N ILE A 32 17.24 -9.86 -4.05
CA ILE A 32 16.69 -11.08 -3.44
C ILE A 32 15.27 -10.86 -2.89
N HIS A 33 14.99 -9.68 -2.32
CA HIS A 33 13.65 -9.33 -1.83
C HIS A 33 12.63 -9.18 -2.96
N ASN A 34 13.02 -8.64 -4.11
CA ASN A 34 12.13 -8.55 -5.28
C ASN A 34 11.91 -9.93 -5.93
N PHE A 35 12.95 -10.77 -6.00
CA PHE A 35 12.85 -12.11 -6.56
C PHE A 35 11.97 -13.04 -5.70
N LEU A 36 12.09 -12.98 -4.36
CA LEU A 36 11.22 -13.74 -3.44
C LEU A 36 9.76 -13.26 -3.45
N LYS A 37 9.50 -11.97 -3.68
CA LYS A 37 8.13 -11.44 -3.88
C LYS A 37 7.49 -11.95 -5.18
N LEU A 38 8.27 -12.12 -6.24
CA LEU A 38 7.80 -12.61 -7.54
C LEU A 38 7.43 -14.10 -7.50
N VAL A 39 8.20 -14.93 -6.77
CA VAL A 39 7.98 -16.38 -6.73
C VAL A 39 6.78 -16.78 -5.84
N SER A 40 6.41 -15.98 -4.83
CA SER A 40 5.25 -16.31 -3.99
C SER A 40 3.90 -16.12 -4.70
N CYS A 41 3.84 -15.40 -5.82
CA CYS A 41 2.61 -15.22 -6.60
C CYS A 41 2.30 -16.38 -7.57
N LEU A 42 3.28 -17.24 -7.88
CA LEU A 42 3.14 -18.23 -8.96
C LEU A 42 2.58 -19.59 -8.52
N PHE A 43 2.40 -19.85 -7.22
CA PHE A 43 2.04 -21.20 -6.74
C PHE A 43 0.84 -21.29 -5.79
N THR A 44 0.01 -20.24 -5.70
CA THR A 44 -1.25 -20.35 -4.96
C THR A 44 -2.42 -19.86 -5.78
N GLU A 45 -3.28 -20.78 -6.22
CA GLU A 45 -4.69 -20.50 -6.46
C GLU A 45 -5.33 -20.04 -5.14
N LEU A 46 -5.16 -18.77 -4.78
CA LEU A 46 -5.86 -18.14 -3.68
C LEU A 46 -6.54 -16.87 -4.20
N PRO A 47 -7.87 -16.88 -4.43
CA PRO A 47 -8.61 -15.72 -4.88
C PRO A 47 -8.92 -14.77 -3.70
N GLN A 48 -7.93 -14.50 -2.85
CA GLN A 48 -8.05 -13.49 -1.80
C GLN A 48 -6.68 -12.85 -1.60
N CYS A 49 -6.55 -11.60 -2.03
CA CYS A 49 -5.53 -10.68 -1.54
C CYS A 49 -5.54 -10.72 -0.01
N LYS A 50 -4.61 -11.43 0.63
CA LYS A 50 -4.41 -11.28 2.06
C LYS A 50 -3.79 -9.91 2.30
N CYS A 51 -4.62 -8.95 2.66
CA CYS A 51 -4.15 -7.77 3.38
C CYS A 51 -3.54 -8.23 4.68
N PHE A 52 -2.23 -8.07 4.82
CA PHE A 52 -1.65 -7.87 6.14
C PHE A 52 -1.12 -6.44 6.19
N THR A 53 -2.01 -5.52 6.48
CA THR A 53 -1.65 -4.21 7.01
C THR A 53 -2.16 -4.23 8.44
N LEU A 54 -1.24 -4.46 9.37
CA LEU A 54 -1.55 -4.37 10.80
C LEU A 54 -2.05 -2.96 11.06
N GLY A 55 -3.37 -2.81 11.16
CA GLY A 55 -3.97 -1.69 11.86
C GLY A 55 -3.32 -1.59 13.21
N GLY A 56 -2.92 -0.38 13.58
CA GLY A 56 -2.03 -0.20 14.70
C GLY A 56 -1.90 1.24 15.08
N TRP A 57 -1.38 1.43 16.27
CA TRP A 57 -0.99 2.73 16.78
C TRP A 57 0.12 3.31 15.89
N THR A 58 -0.03 4.58 15.53
CA THR A 58 1.05 5.37 14.95
C THR A 58 2.20 5.50 15.96
N GLN A 59 3.33 6.04 15.50
CA GLN A 59 4.30 6.64 16.42
C GLN A 59 3.65 7.78 17.23
N TRP A 60 4.32 8.19 18.31
CA TRP A 60 3.96 9.39 19.05
C TRP A 60 4.36 10.64 18.28
N PHE A 61 3.53 11.67 18.35
CA PHE A 61 3.74 12.99 17.79
C PHE A 61 3.56 14.05 18.88
N ASP A 62 4.33 15.11 18.76
CA ASP A 62 4.41 16.25 19.67
C ASP A 62 4.85 17.40 18.76
N ILE A 63 4.01 18.42 18.67
CA ILE A 63 4.20 19.53 17.72
C ILE A 63 4.06 20.90 18.36
N ASP A 64 3.31 20.98 19.45
CA ASP A 64 3.19 22.18 20.27
C ASP A 64 3.86 21.97 21.62
N ASN A 65 4.23 23.06 22.28
CA ASN A 65 4.68 23.02 23.67
C ASN A 65 3.66 23.82 24.49
N PRO A 66 3.51 23.59 25.81
CA PRO A 66 2.50 24.21 26.68
C PRO A 66 2.63 25.74 26.90
N SER A 67 3.42 26.41 26.06
CA SER A 67 3.66 27.84 26.06
C SER A 67 2.44 28.63 25.55
N GLY A 68 2.40 29.94 25.86
CA GLY A 68 1.30 30.79 25.41
C GLY A 68 -0.05 30.36 26.00
N THR A 69 -0.91 29.76 25.17
CA THR A 69 -2.31 29.47 25.51
C THR A 69 -2.59 28.06 26.01
N GLY A 70 -1.63 27.15 25.92
CA GLY A 70 -1.80 25.75 26.30
C GLY A 70 -0.94 24.85 25.44
N ASP A 71 -1.29 23.58 25.40
CA ASP A 71 -0.65 22.56 24.59
C ASP A 71 -1.64 22.03 23.55
N TRP A 72 -1.30 22.18 22.27
CA TRP A 72 -2.19 22.05 21.11
C TRP A 72 -1.72 20.99 20.10
N GLU A 73 -2.02 19.74 20.40
CA GLU A 73 -1.77 18.59 19.53
C GLU A 73 -2.94 18.38 18.54
N LEU A 74 -3.17 19.38 17.68
CA LEU A 74 -4.27 19.39 16.71
C LEU A 74 -4.02 18.40 15.56
N LEU A 75 -4.99 17.55 15.27
CA LEU A 75 -4.87 16.52 14.22
C LEU A 75 -4.60 17.12 12.82
N THR A 76 -5.15 18.31 12.52
CA THR A 76 -4.90 19.00 11.25
C THR A 76 -3.43 19.37 11.09
N ASP A 77 -2.84 19.89 12.16
CA ASP A 77 -1.48 20.43 12.14
C ASP A 77 -0.48 19.28 12.16
N LEU A 78 -0.76 18.26 12.98
CA LEU A 78 -0.04 17.00 13.00
C LEU A 78 0.01 16.31 11.63
N ARG A 79 -1.09 16.31 10.87
CA ARG A 79 -1.11 15.77 9.50
C ARG A 79 -0.33 16.62 8.51
N SER A 80 -0.41 17.94 8.64
CA SER A 80 0.32 18.89 7.78
C SER A 80 1.83 18.68 7.90
N GLU A 81 2.32 18.55 9.14
CA GLU A 81 3.74 18.37 9.44
C GLU A 81 4.20 16.91 9.29
N ASN A 82 3.28 15.95 9.29
CA ASN A 82 3.56 14.52 9.09
C ASN A 82 2.74 13.88 7.94
N PRO A 83 2.98 14.25 6.67
CA PRO A 83 2.19 13.76 5.54
C PRO A 83 2.20 12.23 5.42
N GLY A 84 1.00 11.64 5.34
CA GLY A 84 0.79 10.20 5.17
C GLY A 84 1.17 9.34 6.39
N LYS A 85 1.47 9.94 7.55
CA LYS A 85 1.80 9.20 8.79
C LYS A 85 0.59 8.92 9.66
N ILE A 86 -0.48 9.69 9.51
CA ILE A 86 -1.74 9.54 10.23
C ILE A 86 -2.83 9.33 9.18
N CYS A 87 -3.59 8.24 9.31
CA CYS A 87 -4.71 7.93 8.42
C CYS A 87 -5.81 8.99 8.46
N ASP A 88 -6.61 9.08 7.39
CA ASP A 88 -7.70 10.06 7.26
C ASP A 88 -8.80 9.92 8.33
N ASN A 89 -9.04 8.70 8.80
CA ASN A 89 -10.08 8.41 9.79
C ASN A 89 -9.51 7.55 10.93
N PRO A 90 -8.87 8.17 11.95
CA PRO A 90 -8.41 7.48 13.14
C PRO A 90 -9.59 6.90 13.93
N THR A 91 -9.41 5.70 14.47
CA THR A 91 -10.40 5.02 15.29
C THR A 91 -10.20 5.25 16.78
N ASP A 92 -9.00 5.64 17.18
CA ASP A 92 -8.69 5.95 18.59
C ASP A 92 -7.56 6.98 18.69
N ILE A 93 -7.42 7.63 19.85
CA ILE A 93 -6.35 8.57 20.19
C ILE A 93 -5.86 8.29 21.61
N GLU A 94 -4.54 8.36 21.79
CA GLU A 94 -3.91 8.29 23.10
C GLU A 94 -3.00 9.50 23.29
N ALA A 95 -3.01 10.07 24.49
CA ALA A 95 -2.16 11.17 24.91
C ALA A 95 -1.44 10.82 26.22
N VAL A 96 -0.16 11.17 26.30
CA VAL A 96 0.65 11.06 27.52
C VAL A 96 1.51 12.30 27.65
N THR A 97 1.84 12.69 28.88
CA THR A 97 2.84 13.74 29.09
C THR A 97 4.21 13.29 28.59
N LEU A 98 5.13 14.21 28.34
CA LEU A 98 6.52 13.86 28.05
C LEU A 98 7.22 13.16 29.23
N SER A 99 6.73 13.35 30.46
CA SER A 99 7.14 12.59 31.64
C SER A 99 6.57 11.16 31.69
N GLY A 100 5.69 10.79 30.77
CA GLY A 100 5.10 9.45 30.63
C GLY A 100 3.85 9.21 31.48
N GLN A 101 3.24 10.26 32.04
CA GLN A 101 1.99 10.15 32.78
C GLN A 101 0.81 10.09 31.81
N SER A 102 -0.18 9.26 32.12
CA SER A 102 -1.47 9.32 31.45
C SER A 102 -2.19 10.63 31.77
N VAL A 103 -3.12 11.04 30.91
CA VAL A 103 -4.00 12.21 31.15
C VAL A 103 -4.70 12.13 32.51
N ALA A 104 -5.14 10.93 32.91
CA ALA A 104 -5.81 10.74 34.20
C ALA A 104 -4.87 10.95 35.40
N GLU A 105 -3.61 10.53 35.29
CA GLU A 105 -2.60 10.74 36.34
C GLU A 105 -2.12 12.19 36.42
N ALA A 106 -2.07 12.89 35.29
CA ALA A 106 -1.74 14.31 35.24
C ALA A 106 -2.83 15.17 35.90
N GLY A 107 -4.09 14.75 35.86
CA GLY A 107 -5.19 15.39 36.57
C GLY A 107 -5.62 16.75 35.99
N GLU A 108 -5.23 17.04 34.76
CA GLU A 108 -5.53 18.31 34.09
C GLU A 108 -6.90 18.30 33.40
N LYS A 109 -7.51 19.47 33.30
CA LYS A 109 -8.78 19.64 32.59
C LYS A 109 -8.53 19.76 31.09
N ILE A 110 -8.82 18.69 30.36
CA ILE A 110 -8.58 18.63 28.92
C ILE A 110 -9.78 19.22 28.15
N TYR A 111 -9.49 20.14 27.21
CA TYR A 111 -10.52 20.81 26.41
C TYR A 111 -11.01 19.94 25.26
N LYS A 112 -10.08 19.26 24.57
CA LYS A 112 -10.39 18.30 23.50
C LYS A 112 -9.50 17.06 23.62
N TYR A 113 -10.10 15.90 23.39
CA TYR A 113 -9.40 14.62 23.38
C TYR A 113 -10.21 13.63 22.55
N ASP A 114 -10.09 13.73 21.22
CA ASP A 114 -10.88 12.95 20.29
C ASP A 114 -10.17 12.78 18.94
N THR A 115 -10.63 11.82 18.15
CA THR A 115 -10.00 11.45 16.86
C THR A 115 -10.26 12.42 15.73
N THR A 116 -11.07 13.47 15.94
CA THR A 116 -11.39 14.47 14.91
C THR A 116 -10.62 15.77 15.12
N SER A 117 -10.46 16.18 16.37
CA SER A 117 -9.73 17.40 16.74
C SER A 117 -8.28 17.14 17.09
N GLY A 118 -7.96 15.99 17.70
CA GLY A 118 -6.67 15.74 18.34
C GLY A 118 -6.77 15.90 19.86
N PHE A 119 -5.74 16.49 20.47
CA PHE A 119 -5.66 16.73 21.91
C PHE A 119 -5.38 18.21 22.19
N VAL A 120 -6.09 18.80 23.15
CA VAL A 120 -5.90 20.20 23.55
C VAL A 120 -6.03 20.34 25.05
N CYS A 121 -4.95 20.76 25.69
CA CYS A 121 -4.96 21.33 27.03
C CYS A 121 -4.89 22.85 26.93
N ARG A 122 -5.75 23.59 27.63
CA ARG A 122 -5.68 25.06 27.68
C ARG A 122 -5.18 25.52 29.03
N ASN A 123 -4.22 26.44 29.04
CA ASN A 123 -3.69 27.06 30.25
C ASN A 123 -4.81 27.76 31.05
N GLU A 124 -5.83 28.31 30.37
CA GLU A 124 -6.94 28.99 31.03
C GLU A 124 -7.86 28.06 31.85
N ASP A 125 -7.87 26.77 31.51
CA ASP A 125 -8.68 25.75 32.18
C ASP A 125 -8.01 25.17 33.43
N GLN A 126 -6.70 25.35 33.59
CA GLN A 126 -5.93 24.81 34.70
C GLN A 126 -5.89 25.76 35.90
N LEU A 127 -5.88 25.18 37.11
CA LEU A 127 -5.85 25.94 38.36
C LEU A 127 -4.54 26.73 38.54
N ASP A 128 -3.42 26.14 38.14
CA ASP A 128 -2.08 26.72 38.17
C ASP A 128 -1.74 27.52 36.91
N ARG A 129 -2.70 27.63 35.98
CA ARG A 129 -2.60 28.32 34.68
C ARG A 129 -1.55 27.72 33.75
N ARG A 130 -1.22 26.44 33.88
CA ARG A 130 -0.22 25.77 33.06
C ARG A 130 -0.66 24.36 32.69
N CYS A 131 -0.50 24.03 31.42
CA CYS A 131 -0.60 22.67 30.93
C CYS A 131 0.74 21.93 31.10
N ASN A 132 0.70 20.62 31.30
CA ASN A 132 1.81 19.75 30.98
C ASN A 132 2.01 19.67 29.46
N ASP A 133 3.19 19.18 29.09
CA ASP A 133 3.61 18.96 27.72
C ASP A 133 3.20 17.55 27.29
N TYR A 134 2.33 17.41 26.29
CA TYR A 134 1.80 16.13 25.83
C TYR A 134 2.30 15.73 24.45
N LYS A 135 2.33 14.42 24.25
CA LYS A 135 2.45 13.80 22.94
C LYS A 135 1.26 12.89 22.70
N VAL A 136 0.83 12.80 21.45
CA VAL A 136 -0.31 11.99 21.03
C VAL A 136 0.07 10.90 20.04
N ARG A 137 -0.72 9.84 19.99
CA ARG A 137 -0.71 8.87 18.89
C ARG A 137 -2.13 8.47 18.53
N PHE A 138 -2.29 7.98 17.31
CA PHE A 138 -3.59 7.62 16.77
C PHE A 138 -3.63 6.13 16.44
N SER A 139 -4.75 5.49 16.70
CA SER A 139 -5.01 4.14 16.20
C SER A 139 -5.65 4.28 14.83
N CYS A 140 -4.99 3.73 13.82
CA CYS A 140 -5.53 3.68 12.48
C CYS A 140 -6.19 2.34 12.23
N PRO A 141 -7.33 2.31 11.52
CA PRO A 141 -7.87 1.04 11.08
C PRO A 141 -6.80 0.34 10.23
N PRO A 142 -6.76 -1.00 10.25
CA PRO A 142 -5.96 -1.72 9.25
C PRO A 142 -6.33 -1.14 7.89
N ASP A 143 -5.34 -0.94 7.01
CA ASP A 143 -5.66 -0.53 5.64
C ASP A 143 -6.64 -1.60 5.14
N VAL A 144 -7.91 -1.22 5.03
CA VAL A 144 -8.91 -2.13 4.50
C VAL A 144 -8.39 -2.36 3.10
N CYS A 145 -7.94 -3.58 2.80
CA CYS A 145 -7.66 -3.94 1.43
C CYS A 145 -8.96 -3.71 0.69
N LYS A 146 -9.06 -2.55 0.05
CA LYS A 146 -10.10 -2.26 -0.89
C LYS A 146 -9.94 -3.35 -1.93
N GLU A 147 -10.94 -4.22 -1.98
CA GLU A 147 -10.94 -5.40 -2.83
C GLU A 147 -10.53 -4.97 -4.25
N VAL A 148 -9.65 -5.73 -4.87
CA VAL A 148 -9.17 -5.44 -6.22
C VAL A 148 -9.96 -6.31 -7.19
N CYS A 149 -10.65 -5.67 -8.10
CA CYS A 149 -11.39 -6.31 -9.17
C CYS A 149 -10.59 -6.16 -10.46
N TRP A 150 -10.32 -7.29 -11.12
CA TRP A 150 -9.67 -7.31 -12.42
C TRP A 150 -10.69 -7.03 -13.53
N THR A 151 -10.31 -6.19 -14.49
CA THR A 151 -11.05 -6.04 -15.74
C THR A 151 -10.99 -7.31 -16.59
N ASN A 152 -11.76 -7.33 -17.68
CA ASN A 152 -11.50 -8.25 -18.78
C ASN A 152 -10.09 -8.05 -19.37
N TRP A 153 -9.61 -9.02 -20.13
CA TRP A 153 -8.42 -8.87 -20.96
C TRP A 153 -8.72 -8.02 -22.19
N TYR A 154 -7.79 -7.11 -22.51
CA TYR A 154 -7.82 -6.23 -23.67
C TYR A 154 -6.59 -6.50 -24.55
N ASN A 155 -6.83 -6.66 -25.85
CA ASN A 155 -5.83 -6.71 -26.91
C ASN A 155 -6.37 -5.79 -28.00
N ARG A 156 -5.93 -4.54 -27.99
CA ARG A 156 -6.37 -3.49 -28.90
C ARG A 156 -5.43 -3.37 -30.09
N ASP A 157 -4.17 -3.73 -29.91
CA ASP A 157 -3.15 -3.68 -30.94
C ASP A 157 -2.61 -5.07 -31.25
N ARG A 158 -2.03 -5.21 -32.44
CA ARG A 158 -1.31 -6.43 -32.83
C ARG A 158 0.15 -6.02 -33.06
N PRO A 159 1.12 -6.94 -32.93
CA PRO A 159 2.57 -6.63 -33.02
C PRO A 159 3.08 -6.14 -34.40
N SER A 160 2.17 -5.77 -35.30
CA SER A 160 2.45 -5.21 -36.62
C SER A 160 2.94 -3.76 -36.56
N GLY A 161 3.58 -3.28 -37.64
CA GLY A 161 4.06 -1.90 -37.70
C GLY A 161 5.15 -1.62 -36.67
N THR A 162 4.87 -0.76 -35.70
CA THR A 162 5.87 -0.26 -34.72
C THR A 162 6.00 -1.09 -33.46
N GLY A 163 5.17 -2.10 -33.24
CA GLY A 163 5.19 -2.94 -32.04
C GLY A 163 3.79 -3.34 -31.63
N ASP A 164 3.63 -3.61 -30.34
CA ASP A 164 2.35 -3.92 -29.72
C ASP A 164 2.04 -2.91 -28.61
N TRP A 165 0.94 -2.17 -28.77
CA TRP A 165 0.61 -0.96 -28.02
C TRP A 165 -0.72 -1.06 -27.28
N GLU A 166 -0.64 -1.49 -26.02
CA GLU A 166 -1.78 -1.59 -25.10
C GLU A 166 -1.75 -0.42 -24.10
N THR A 167 -1.78 0.81 -24.61
CA THR A 167 -1.72 2.01 -23.76
C THR A 167 -3.01 2.21 -22.97
N LEU A 168 -2.90 2.65 -21.72
CA LEU A 168 -4.07 2.88 -20.87
C LEU A 168 -5.03 3.90 -21.50
N SER A 169 -4.48 5.00 -22.04
CA SER A 169 -5.26 6.08 -22.65
C SER A 169 -6.09 5.58 -23.85
N ASP A 170 -5.47 4.81 -24.74
CA ASP A 170 -6.18 4.27 -25.92
C ASP A 170 -7.23 3.24 -25.51
N LEU A 171 -6.92 2.40 -24.52
CA LEU A 171 -7.85 1.40 -23.99
C LEU A 171 -9.05 2.03 -23.28
N GLN A 172 -8.84 3.02 -22.42
CA GLN A 172 -9.93 3.76 -21.77
C GLN A 172 -10.81 4.49 -22.79
N LYS A 173 -10.22 5.01 -23.88
CA LYS A 173 -10.97 5.64 -24.97
C LYS A 173 -11.80 4.64 -25.78
N GLN A 174 -11.28 3.43 -26.02
CA GLN A 174 -12.00 2.38 -26.76
C GLN A 174 -13.07 1.69 -25.92
N TYR A 175 -12.83 1.52 -24.61
CA TYR A 175 -13.70 0.82 -23.66
C TYR A 175 -14.15 1.75 -22.51
N PRO A 176 -14.93 2.81 -22.81
CA PRO A 176 -15.30 3.81 -21.82
C PRO A 176 -16.05 3.18 -20.64
N GLY A 177 -15.60 3.48 -19.43
CA GLY A 177 -16.21 3.01 -18.18
C GLY A 177 -15.88 1.56 -17.79
N GLN A 178 -15.18 0.79 -18.62
CA GLN A 178 -14.78 -0.58 -18.26
C GLN A 178 -13.48 -0.65 -17.46
N ILE A 179 -12.60 0.33 -17.67
CA ILE A 179 -11.33 0.49 -16.95
C ILE A 179 -11.47 1.71 -16.05
N CYS A 180 -11.12 1.59 -14.77
CA CYS A 180 -11.14 2.71 -13.84
C CYS A 180 -10.20 3.83 -14.31
N ALA A 181 -10.49 5.07 -13.90
CA ALA A 181 -9.69 6.24 -14.26
C ALA A 181 -8.22 6.08 -13.84
N GLU A 182 -8.00 5.54 -12.64
CA GLU A 182 -6.67 5.29 -12.07
C GLU A 182 -6.53 3.82 -11.65
N PRO A 183 -6.01 2.94 -12.52
CA PRO A 183 -5.70 1.56 -12.17
C PRO A 183 -4.59 1.45 -11.13
N LEU A 184 -4.68 0.43 -10.30
CA LEU A 184 -3.68 0.10 -9.27
C LEU A 184 -2.64 -0.89 -9.79
N TYR A 185 -3.10 -1.83 -10.61
CA TYR A 185 -2.29 -2.92 -11.14
C TYR A 185 -2.53 -3.09 -12.63
N ILE A 186 -1.57 -3.71 -13.30
CA ILE A 186 -1.68 -4.17 -14.67
C ILE A 186 -1.05 -5.57 -14.72
N GLU A 187 -1.67 -6.44 -15.49
CA GLU A 187 -1.07 -7.71 -15.92
C GLU A 187 -1.01 -7.71 -17.44
N ALA A 188 0.07 -8.27 -17.97
CA ALA A 188 0.29 -8.46 -19.39
C ALA A 188 0.81 -9.87 -19.65
N VAL A 189 0.17 -10.57 -20.60
CA VAL A 189 0.54 -11.92 -21.03
C VAL A 189 0.53 -11.99 -22.55
N THR A 190 1.30 -12.92 -23.12
CA THR A 190 1.22 -13.21 -24.54
C THR A 190 -0.14 -13.83 -24.90
N VAL A 191 -0.68 -13.50 -26.06
CA VAL A 191 -1.98 -14.03 -26.52
C VAL A 191 -1.98 -15.56 -26.72
N PRO A 192 -0.96 -16.18 -27.36
CA PRO A 192 -1.04 -17.60 -27.72
C PRO A 192 -1.01 -18.56 -26.53
N ASP A 193 -0.21 -18.24 -25.51
CA ASP A 193 0.18 -19.17 -24.44
C ASP A 193 0.09 -18.55 -23.03
N GLU A 194 -0.39 -17.30 -22.91
CA GLU A 194 -0.52 -16.57 -21.66
C GLU A 194 0.79 -16.50 -20.84
N THR A 195 1.94 -16.56 -21.53
CA THR A 195 3.24 -16.37 -20.91
C THR A 195 3.31 -14.95 -20.33
N PRO A 196 3.56 -14.78 -19.02
CA PRO A 196 3.72 -13.46 -18.41
C PRO A 196 4.76 -12.64 -19.17
N ALA A 197 4.48 -11.37 -19.46
CA ALA A 197 5.35 -10.59 -20.33
C ALA A 197 6.78 -10.47 -19.80
N ILE A 198 6.99 -10.54 -18.48
CA ILE A 198 8.33 -10.56 -17.86
C ILE A 198 9.14 -11.82 -18.21
N LEU A 199 8.46 -12.94 -18.51
CA LEU A 199 9.06 -14.21 -18.88
C LEU A 199 9.12 -14.41 -20.40
N SER A 200 8.54 -13.48 -21.16
CA SER A 200 8.44 -13.59 -22.61
C SER A 200 9.79 -13.43 -23.33
N GLY A 201 10.75 -12.73 -22.72
CA GLY A 201 12.05 -12.43 -23.32
C GLY A 201 12.09 -11.18 -24.20
N ASP A 202 10.96 -10.51 -24.43
CA ASP A 202 10.91 -9.23 -25.13
C ASP A 202 11.35 -8.07 -24.21
N ASN A 203 11.99 -7.06 -24.80
CA ASN A 203 12.32 -5.81 -24.13
C ASN A 203 11.09 -4.90 -24.09
N ILE A 204 10.52 -4.70 -22.91
CA ILE A 204 9.27 -3.94 -22.72
C ILE A 204 9.58 -2.46 -22.40
N LEU A 205 9.00 -1.53 -23.17
CA LEU A 205 9.18 -0.09 -22.95
C LEU A 205 8.37 0.41 -21.74
N PHE A 206 7.09 0.06 -21.70
CA PHE A 206 6.19 0.41 -20.60
C PHE A 206 5.48 -0.83 -20.10
N TYR A 207 5.47 -1.02 -18.78
CA TYR A 207 4.65 -1.99 -18.07
C TYR A 207 4.23 -1.31 -16.77
N SER A 208 3.16 -0.53 -16.82
CA SER A 208 2.74 0.28 -15.68
C SER A 208 1.24 0.53 -15.70
N PRO A 209 0.56 0.49 -14.54
CA PRO A 209 -0.88 0.69 -14.48
C PRO A 209 -1.32 2.08 -14.95
N THR A 210 -0.45 3.09 -14.93
CA THR A 210 -0.77 4.47 -15.34
C THR A 210 -0.46 4.77 -16.81
N LYS A 211 0.35 3.91 -17.47
CA LYS A 211 0.72 4.08 -18.88
C LYS A 211 0.14 2.99 -19.79
N GLY A 212 -0.12 1.80 -19.23
CA GLY A 212 -0.44 0.59 -19.97
C GLY A 212 0.80 -0.27 -20.22
N PHE A 213 0.75 -1.03 -21.32
CA PHE A 213 1.83 -1.92 -21.75
C PHE A 213 2.26 -1.58 -23.18
N VAL A 214 3.56 -1.48 -23.42
CA VAL A 214 4.12 -1.20 -24.75
C VAL A 214 5.35 -2.05 -25.00
N CYS A 215 5.29 -2.86 -26.05
CA CYS A 215 6.46 -3.46 -26.68
C CYS A 215 6.72 -2.76 -28.02
N ARG A 216 7.96 -2.35 -28.30
CA ARG A 216 8.31 -1.76 -29.61
C ARG A 216 9.19 -2.72 -30.40
N ASN A 217 8.88 -2.88 -31.69
CA ASN A 217 9.64 -3.74 -32.61
C ASN A 217 11.12 -3.33 -32.69
N GLN A 218 11.40 -2.03 -32.68
CA GLN A 218 12.76 -1.47 -32.71
C GLN A 218 13.64 -1.82 -31.49
N ASP A 219 13.02 -2.20 -30.36
CA ASP A 219 13.74 -2.55 -29.14
C ASP A 219 14.04 -4.06 -29.08
N GLN A 220 13.51 -4.85 -30.01
CA GLN A 220 13.65 -6.31 -30.03
C GLN A 220 14.82 -6.76 -30.90
N LYS A 221 15.62 -7.71 -30.40
CA LYS A 221 16.69 -8.33 -31.19
C LYS A 221 16.15 -9.11 -32.41
N SER A 222 14.97 -9.69 -32.27
CA SER A 222 14.23 -10.36 -33.35
C SER A 222 13.67 -9.38 -34.38
N GLY A 223 13.58 -8.09 -34.05
CA GLY A 223 12.89 -7.07 -34.82
C GLY A 223 11.36 -7.07 -34.68
N PHE A 224 10.79 -8.00 -33.89
CA PHE A 224 9.35 -8.13 -33.73
C PHE A 224 8.98 -8.45 -32.29
N CYS A 225 7.97 -7.74 -31.78
CA CYS A 225 7.29 -8.04 -30.54
C CYS A 225 6.40 -9.28 -30.68
N LYS A 226 6.16 -9.96 -29.57
CA LYS A 226 5.03 -10.88 -29.43
C LYS A 226 3.72 -10.11 -29.33
N ASP A 227 2.61 -10.83 -29.49
CA ASP A 227 1.25 -10.33 -29.34
C ASP A 227 0.84 -10.44 -27.87
N TYR A 228 0.45 -9.33 -27.24
CA TYR A 228 0.11 -9.26 -25.82
C TYR A 228 -1.34 -8.83 -25.61
N LYS A 229 -1.88 -9.25 -24.47
CA LYS A 229 -3.13 -8.73 -23.92
C LYS A 229 -2.90 -8.27 -22.50
N VAL A 230 -3.62 -7.23 -22.09
CA VAL A 230 -3.52 -6.63 -20.75
C VAL A 230 -4.84 -6.66 -19.99
N ARG A 231 -4.78 -6.70 -18.67
CA ARG A 231 -5.92 -6.39 -17.80
C ARG A 231 -5.47 -5.50 -16.66
N PHE A 232 -6.41 -4.75 -16.09
CA PHE A 232 -6.13 -3.76 -15.05
C PHE A 232 -6.81 -4.15 -13.74
N GLY A 233 -6.10 -3.94 -12.64
CA GLY A 233 -6.63 -4.11 -11.29
C GLY A 233 -7.15 -2.77 -10.80
N CYS A 234 -8.46 -2.68 -10.57
CA CYS A 234 -9.12 -1.51 -10.05
C CYS A 234 -9.64 -1.80 -8.64
N TYR A 235 -9.88 -0.76 -7.83
CA TYR A 235 -10.71 -0.98 -6.65
C TYR A 235 -12.08 -1.48 -7.10
N CYS A 236 -12.57 -2.55 -6.48
CA CYS A 236 -13.94 -2.99 -6.62
C CYS A 236 -14.82 -1.82 -6.19
N SER A 237 -15.49 -1.23 -7.17
CA SER A 237 -16.60 -0.35 -6.87
C SER A 237 -17.65 -1.26 -6.25
N LYS A 238 -18.07 -1.02 -5.00
CA LYS A 238 -19.40 -1.50 -4.62
C LYS A 238 -20.33 -0.83 -5.61
N VAL A 239 -20.82 -1.62 -6.57
CA VAL A 239 -21.73 -1.17 -7.61
C VAL A 239 -22.83 -0.38 -6.91
N ALA A 240 -22.98 0.88 -7.32
CA ALA A 240 -24.07 1.74 -6.85
C ALA A 240 -25.42 1.12 -7.24
#